data_AF-A0A4Q2JDJ0-F1
#
_entry.id   AF-A0A4Q2JDJ0-F1
#
_cell.length_a   1.000
_cell.length_b   1.000
_cell.length_c   1.000
_cell.angle_alpha   90.00
_cell.angle_beta   90.00
_cell.angle_gamma   90.00
#
_symmetry.space_group_name_H-M   'P 1'
#
loop_
_entity.id
_entity.type
_entity.pdbx_description
1 polymer ?
#
loop_
_entity_poly.entity_id
_entity_poly.type
_entity_poly.pdbx_seq_one_letter_code
_entity_poly.pdbx_strand_id
1 'polypeptide(L)' 'MPRDGEGFVDAVLAVVSDIPPGTVMTYGDVAATLGSRGARAVGQVMARYGGDVPWWRVVRAG' A
#
# COMPACT_ATOMS: atom_id res chain seq x y z
N MET A 1 -12.12 13.78 14.12
CA MET A 1 -12.48 13.26 12.79
C MET A 1 -11.18 12.88 12.12
N PRO A 2 -10.91 11.58 11.86
CA PRO A 2 -9.76 11.21 11.06
C PRO A 2 -9.92 11.89 9.70
N ARG A 3 -8.90 12.63 9.26
CA ARG A 3 -8.92 13.18 7.90
C ARG A 3 -8.91 11.98 6.96
N ASP A 4 -9.80 11.95 5.97
CA ASP A 4 -10.00 10.78 5.11
C ASP A 4 -8.70 10.26 4.45
N GLY A 5 -7.65 11.09 4.36
CA GLY A 5 -6.32 10.70 3.88
C GLY A 5 -5.43 9.94 4.87
N GLU A 6 -5.61 10.09 6.19
CA GLU A 6 -4.81 9.41 7.22
C GLU A 6 -5.25 7.94 7.35
N GLY A 7 -6.57 7.69 7.31
CA GLY A 7 -7.11 6.34 7.28
C GLY A 7 -6.71 5.55 6.02
N PHE A 8 -6.56 6.20 4.86
CA PHE A 8 -6.06 5.53 3.65
C PHE A 8 -4.57 5.19 3.76
N VAL A 9 -3.76 6.07 4.35
CA VAL A 9 -2.34 5.82 4.60
C VAL A 9 -2.17 4.60 5.51
N ASP A 10 -2.83 4.61 6.67
CA ASP A 10 -2.75 3.52 7.64
C ASP A 10 -3.23 2.19 7.05
N ALA A 11 -4.29 2.21 6.25
CA ALA A 11 -4.79 1.01 5.60
C ALA A 11 -3.81 0.45 4.55
N VAL A 12 -3.15 1.31 3.76
CA VAL A 12 -2.08 0.89 2.84
C VAL A 12 -0.92 0.27 3.61
N LEU A 13 -0.44 0.93 4.67
CA LEU A 13 0.67 0.44 5.47
C LEU A 13 0.34 -0.90 6.14
N ALA A 14 -0.89 -1.06 6.65
CA ALA A 14 -1.36 -2.31 7.24
C ALA A 14 -1.33 -3.46 6.22
N VAL A 15 -1.88 -3.24 5.01
CA VAL A 15 -1.86 -4.27 3.95
C VAL A 15 -0.43 -4.65 3.57
N VAL A 16 0.47 -3.67 3.43
CA VAL A 16 1.87 -3.93 3.05
C VAL A 16 2.63 -4.66 4.17
N SER A 17 2.35 -4.34 5.43
CA SER A 17 2.93 -5.01 6.59
C SER A 17 2.51 -6.48 6.68
N ASP A 18 1.28 -6.78 6.28
CA ASP A 18 0.70 -8.13 6.31
C ASP A 18 1.17 -9.05 5.17
N ILE A 19 1.87 -8.52 4.15
CA ILE A 19 2.37 -9.32 3.03
C ILE A 19 3.30 -10.42 3.55
N PRO A 20 2.99 -11.72 3.35
CA PRO A 20 3.81 -12.80 3.86
C PRO A 20 5.23 -12.80 3.27
N PRO A 21 6.22 -13.30 4.03
CA PRO A 21 7.57 -13.50 3.48
C PRO A 21 7.54 -14.48 2.31
N GLY A 22 8.23 -14.13 1.22
CA GLY A 22 8.29 -14.94 0.00
C GLY A 22 7.18 -14.63 -1.01
N THR A 23 6.26 -13.71 -0.71
CA THR A 23 5.24 -13.22 -1.65
C THR A 23 5.44 -11.74 -1.97
N VAL A 24 4.93 -11.34 -3.14
CA VAL A 24 4.91 -9.95 -3.60
C VAL A 24 3.51 -9.58 -4.07
N MET A 25 3.14 -8.32 -3.92
CA MET A 25 1.89 -7.77 -4.43
C MET A 25 2.19 -6.58 -5.34
N THR A 26 1.31 -6.29 -6.28
CA THR A 26 1.45 -5.07 -7.08
C THR A 26 0.82 -3.87 -6.37
N TYR A 27 1.22 -2.65 -6.73
CA TYR A 27 0.51 -1.43 -6.28
C TYR A 27 -0.99 -1.46 -6.63
N GLY A 28 -1.36 -2.14 -7.71
CA GLY A 28 -2.76 -2.38 -8.10
C GLY A 28 -3.46 -3.34 -7.15
N ASP A 29 -2.80 -4.43 -6.75
CA ASP A 29 -3.36 -5.42 -5.83
C ASP A 29 -3.54 -4.85 -4.43
N VAL A 30 -2.59 -4.04 -3.96
CA VAL A 30 -2.72 -3.32 -2.68
C VAL A 30 -3.92 -2.37 -2.74
N ALA A 31 -4.09 -1.62 -3.82
CA ALA A 31 -5.25 -0.76 -4.00
C ALA A 31 -6.55 -1.58 -4.05
N ALA A 32 -6.57 -2.69 -4.79
CA ALA A 32 -7.73 -3.56 -4.95
C ALA A 32 -8.16 -4.22 -3.63
N THR A 33 -7.19 -4.60 -2.79
CA THR A 33 -7.41 -5.13 -1.43
C THR A 33 -8.13 -4.11 -0.55
N LEU A 34 -7.84 -2.83 -0.75
CA LEU A 34 -8.51 -1.71 -0.08
C LEU A 34 -9.83 -1.30 -0.75
N GLY A 35 -10.30 -2.04 -1.75
CA GLY A 35 -11.49 -1.67 -2.54
C GLY A 35 -11.28 -0.44 -3.42
N SER A 36 -10.03 -0.01 -3.61
CA SER A 36 -9.64 1.16 -4.39
C SER A 36 -9.04 0.76 -5.73
N ARG A 37 -9.15 1.63 -6.74
CA ARG A 37 -8.40 1.50 -8.00
C ARG A 37 -7.19 2.43 -8.04
N GLY A 38 -6.87 3.08 -6.92
CA GLY A 38 -5.85 4.11 -6.79
C GLY A 38 -4.42 3.59 -6.64
N ALA A 39 -3.91 2.80 -7.59
CA ALA A 39 -2.52 2.31 -7.54
C ALA A 39 -1.49 3.46 -7.43
N ARG A 40 -1.76 4.62 -8.07
CA ARG A 40 -0.94 5.84 -7.91
C ARG A 40 -1.01 6.43 -6.51
N ALA A 41 -2.17 6.37 -5.86
CA ALA A 41 -2.33 6.85 -4.49
C ALA A 41 -1.51 5.98 -3.52
N VAL A 42 -1.57 4.65 -3.68
CA VAL A 42 -0.72 3.71 -2.93
C VAL A 42 0.76 4.04 -3.15
N GLY A 43 1.19 4.26 -4.39
CA GLY A 43 2.57 4.65 -4.69
C GLY A 43 3.00 5.95 -3.99
N GLN A 44 2.12 6.96 -3.91
CA GLN A 44 2.41 8.19 -3.18
C GLN A 44 2.49 7.98 -1.67
N VAL A 45 1.64 7.12 -1.10
CA VAL A 45 1.71 6.74 0.31
C VAL A 45 3.03 6.03 0.60
N MET A 46 3.38 5.03 -0.21
CA MET A 46 4.64 4.28 -0.04
C MET A 46 5.87 5.18 -0.18
N ALA A 47 5.85 6.17 -1.07
CA ALA A 47 6.95 7.13 -1.21
C ALA A 47 7.11 8.08 -0.01
N ARG A 48 6.04 8.36 0.74
CA ARG A 48 6.05 9.31 1.88
C ARG A 48 6.14 8.63 3.24
N TYR A 49 5.52 7.46 3.38
CA TYR A 49 5.30 6.76 4.66
C TYR A 49 5.72 5.29 4.63
N GLY A 50 6.14 4.75 3.46
CA GLY A 50 6.46 3.33 3.32
C GLY A 50 7.79 2.89 3.94
N GLY A 51 8.50 3.78 4.63
CA GLY A 51 9.82 3.49 5.24
C GLY A 51 9.77 2.43 6.33
N ASP A 52 8.64 2.29 7.02
CA ASP A 52 8.48 1.40 8.17
C ASP A 52 7.83 0.04 7.83
N VAL A 53 7.54 -0.21 6.56
CA VAL A 53 6.88 -1.44 6.06
C VAL A 53 7.75 -2.10 4.97
N PRO A 54 7.56 -3.40 4.67
CA PRO A 54 8.39 -4.12 3.69
C PRO A 54 8.06 -3.72 2.24
N TRP A 55 8.32 -2.46 1.88
CA TRP A 55 7.97 -1.85 0.61
C TRP A 55 8.59 -2.55 -0.60
N TRP A 56 9.73 -3.24 -0.42
CA TRP A 56 10.36 -4.06 -1.46
C TRP A 56 9.50 -5.25 -1.92
N ARG A 57 8.44 -5.60 -1.16
CA ARG A 57 7.43 -6.60 -1.56
C ARG A 57 6.31 -6.02 -2.43
N VAL A 58 6.28 -4.70 -2.64
CA VAL A 58 5.30 -4.03 -3.49
C VAL A 58 5.93 -3.65 -4.82
N VAL A 59 5.48 -4.27 -5.90
CA VAL A 59 6.06 -4.13 -7.23
C VAL A 59 5.12 -3.43 -8.21
N ARG A 60 5.68 -2.87 -9.28
CA ARG A 60 4.88 -2.34 -10.39
C ARG A 60 4.28 -3.50 -11.19
N ALA A 61 2.98 -3.44 -11.48
CA ALA A 61 2.38 -4.26 -12.53
C ALA A 61 2.92 -3.79 -13.89
N GLY A 62 3.51 -4.70 -14.66
CA GLY A 62 4.02 -4.47 -16.01
C GLY A 62 2.92 -4.10 -16.98
#